data_AF-A0A7V8A5E3-F1
#
_entry.id   AF-A0A7V8A5E3-F1
#
_cell.length_a   1.000
_cell.length_b   1.000
_cell.length_c   1.000
_cell.angle_alpha   90.00
_cell.angle_beta   90.00
_cell.angle_gamma   90.00
#
_symmetry.space_group_name_H-M   'P 1'
#
loop_
_entity.id
_entity.type
_entity.pdbx_description
1 polymer ?
#
loop_
_entity_poly.entity_id
_entity_poly.type
_entity_poly.pdbx_seq_one_letter_code
_entity_poly.pdbx_strand_id
1 'polypeptide(L)'
;MKNKTKENKKSNDKSNANENLKYIIITIIIIVAFFGVNKMLASNNISLPAILFRSATTNNGGAEDITKKGLDYYMENYGSNVDPSLVEAKRVSFGCHFEIHIYKEGKLVMKLGYAGKIYEL
;
A
#
# COMPACT_ATOMS: atom_id res chain seq x y z
N MET A 1 64.39 17.69 -48.29
CA MET A 1 63.22 16.83 -47.97
C MET A 1 63.09 16.78 -46.46
N LYS A 2 62.00 17.34 -45.90
CA LYS A 2 61.79 17.44 -44.44
C LYS A 2 60.75 16.38 -43.99
N ASN A 3 61.11 15.67 -42.92
CA ASN A 3 60.39 14.53 -42.37
C ASN A 3 59.05 14.90 -41.70
N LYS A 4 58.10 13.97 -41.81
CA LYS A 4 56.85 13.87 -41.06
C LYS A 4 57.13 13.75 -39.56
N THR A 5 56.31 14.38 -38.70
CA THR A 5 55.71 13.73 -37.54
C THR A 5 54.49 14.56 -37.10
N LYS A 6 53.28 14.02 -37.26
CA LYS A 6 52.07 14.53 -36.58
C LYS A 6 51.85 13.61 -35.38
N GLU A 7 51.99 14.16 -34.18
CA GLU A 7 51.73 13.43 -32.94
C GLU A 7 50.23 13.13 -32.79
N ASN A 8 49.95 11.85 -32.56
CA ASN A 8 48.67 11.33 -32.12
C ASN A 8 48.44 11.75 -30.66
N LYS A 9 47.41 12.55 -30.40
CA LYS A 9 46.92 12.77 -29.03
C LYS A 9 45.40 12.70 -29.01
N LYS A 10 44.87 11.48 -28.80
CA LYS A 10 43.51 11.29 -28.29
C LYS A 10 43.38 9.93 -27.61
N SER A 11 43.92 9.83 -26.40
CA SER A 11 43.58 8.78 -25.45
C SER A 11 42.96 9.43 -24.20
N ASN A 12 42.04 8.69 -23.60
CA ASN A 12 41.42 8.88 -22.29
C ASN A 12 40.19 9.80 -22.21
N ASP A 13 39.08 9.32 -22.75
CA ASP A 13 37.73 9.67 -22.28
C ASP A 13 36.85 8.43 -22.17
N LYS A 14 37.37 7.38 -21.50
CA LYS A 14 36.68 6.08 -21.34
C LYS A 14 36.54 5.61 -19.89
N SER A 15 36.95 6.43 -18.92
CA SER A 15 36.97 6.04 -17.50
C SER A 15 35.71 6.50 -16.74
N ASN A 16 35.20 7.72 -17.02
CA ASN A 16 34.11 8.31 -16.24
C ASN A 16 32.70 7.98 -16.73
N ALA A 17 32.57 7.45 -17.96
CA ALA A 17 31.28 7.01 -18.48
C ALA A 17 30.71 5.83 -17.69
N ASN A 18 31.56 4.94 -17.17
CA ASN A 18 31.12 3.70 -16.51
C ASN A 18 30.59 3.91 -15.09
N GLU A 19 31.04 4.94 -14.37
CA GLU A 19 30.54 5.20 -13.01
C GLU A 19 29.16 5.86 -13.05
N ASN A 20 29.00 6.87 -13.90
CA ASN A 20 27.71 7.53 -14.10
C ASN A 20 26.65 6.59 -14.72
N LEU A 21 27.07 5.65 -15.57
CA LEU A 21 26.18 4.63 -16.13
C LEU A 21 25.60 3.70 -15.04
N LYS A 22 26.40 3.35 -14.03
CA LYS A 22 25.93 2.51 -12.91
C LYS A 22 24.82 3.19 -12.12
N TYR A 23 24.96 4.49 -11.81
CA TYR A 23 23.93 5.25 -11.09
C TYR A 23 22.65 5.41 -11.91
N ILE A 24 22.77 5.61 -13.23
CA ILE A 24 21.61 5.70 -14.14
C ILE A 24 20.83 4.38 -14.17
N ILE A 25 21.54 3.24 -14.26
CA ILE A 25 20.91 1.91 -14.27
C ILE A 25 20.20 1.62 -12.94
N ILE A 26 20.83 1.92 -11.80
CA ILE A 26 20.23 1.72 -10.47
C ILE A 26 18.93 2.54 -10.32
N THR A 27 18.95 3.80 -10.76
CA THR A 27 17.78 4.69 -10.67
C THR A 27 16.61 4.18 -11.52
N ILE A 28 16.88 3.66 -12.72
CA ILE A 28 15.84 3.07 -13.59
C ILE A 28 15.22 1.83 -12.95
N ILE A 29 16.01 0.96 -12.31
CA ILE A 29 15.51 -0.24 -11.63
C ILE A 29 14.54 0.14 -10.50
N ILE A 30 14.87 1.15 -9.70
CA ILE A 30 14.01 1.63 -8.61
C ILE A 30 12.68 2.18 -9.16
N ILE A 31 12.73 2.96 -10.25
CA ILE A 31 11.52 3.50 -10.89
C ILE A 31 10.65 2.38 -11.45
N VAL A 32 11.23 1.40 -12.15
CA VAL A 32 10.49 0.25 -12.70
C VAL A 32 9.89 -0.61 -11.57
N ALA A 33 10.59 -0.80 -10.46
CA ALA A 33 10.04 -1.48 -9.29
C ALA A 33 8.86 -0.69 -8.67
N PHE A 34 8.97 0.63 -8.57
CA PHE A 34 7.91 1.47 -8.00
C PHE A 34 6.66 1.52 -8.87
N PHE A 35 6.81 1.57 -10.20
CA PHE A 35 5.69 1.55 -11.14
C PHE A 35 5.14 0.14 -11.42
N GLY A 36 5.98 -0.89 -11.30
CA GLY A 36 5.59 -2.30 -11.47
C GLY A 36 4.66 -2.81 -10.37
N VAL A 37 4.81 -2.30 -9.14
CA VAL A 37 3.91 -2.64 -8.02
C VAL A 37 2.54 -1.95 -8.16
N ASN A 38 2.46 -0.79 -8.80
CA ASN A 38 1.20 -0.04 -8.94
C ASN A 38 0.24 -0.57 -10.02
N LYS A 39 0.73 -1.32 -11.03
CA LYS A 39 -0.13 -1.79 -12.13
C LYS A 39 -0.71 -3.20 -11.91
N MET A 40 -0.50 -3.81 -10.74
CA MET A 40 -1.00 -5.14 -10.40
C MET A 40 -1.86 -5.17 -9.14
N LEU A 41 -2.60 -4.09 -8.87
CA LEU A 41 -3.66 -4.05 -7.85
C LEU A 41 -5.01 -3.59 -8.39
N ALA A 42 -5.09 -3.18 -9.66
CA ALA A 42 -6.32 -2.64 -10.26
C ALA A 42 -7.12 -3.67 -11.10
N SER A 43 -6.70 -4.94 -11.16
CA SER A 43 -7.46 -5.94 -11.91
C SER A 43 -7.21 -7.35 -11.35
N ASN A 44 -8.28 -7.93 -10.81
CA ASN A 44 -8.54 -9.36 -10.58
C ASN A 44 -8.10 -9.95 -9.22
N ASN A 45 -9.06 -10.00 -8.28
CA ASN A 45 -9.52 -11.20 -7.55
C ASN A 45 -8.47 -12.26 -7.15
N ILE A 46 -7.28 -11.90 -6.65
CA ILE A 46 -6.30 -12.88 -6.16
C ILE A 46 -5.71 -12.41 -4.84
N SER A 47 -5.98 -13.22 -3.82
CA SER A 47 -5.40 -13.28 -2.49
C SER A 47 -3.89 -13.00 -2.47
N LEU A 48 -3.50 -11.84 -1.94
CA LEU A 48 -2.15 -11.65 -1.41
C LEU A 48 -1.99 -12.46 -0.11
N PRO A 49 -0.80 -13.03 0.15
CA PRO A 49 -0.60 -13.97 1.24
C PRO A 49 -0.68 -13.24 2.59
N ALA A 50 -1.59 -13.72 3.41
CA ALA A 50 -1.76 -13.39 4.81
C ALA A 50 -0.52 -13.77 5.65
N ILE A 51 0.56 -12.99 5.57
CA ILE A 51 1.79 -13.27 6.33
C ILE A 51 2.13 -12.19 7.38
N LEU A 52 1.44 -11.04 7.43
CA LEU A 52 1.72 -10.04 8.48
C LEU A 52 0.50 -9.42 9.20
N PHE A 53 -0.69 -10.01 9.07
CA PHE A 53 -1.84 -9.63 9.90
C PHE A 53 -2.34 -10.83 10.71
N ARG A 54 -1.51 -11.27 11.67
CA ARG A 54 -2.00 -12.02 12.82
C ARG A 54 -2.60 -11.01 13.80
N SER A 55 -3.78 -10.46 13.45
CA SER A 55 -4.65 -9.90 14.48
C SER A 55 -4.94 -11.03 15.47
N ALA A 56 -4.68 -10.77 16.75
CA ALA A 56 -5.12 -11.63 17.83
C ALA A 56 -6.65 -11.53 17.92
N THR A 57 -7.36 -12.22 17.02
CA THR A 57 -8.82 -12.24 17.02
C THR A 57 -9.29 -13.59 17.54
N THR A 58 -9.92 -13.52 18.71
CA THR A 58 -10.56 -14.61 19.43
C THR A 58 -11.80 -15.10 18.68
N ASN A 59 -11.70 -16.31 18.10
CA ASN A 59 -12.74 -17.24 17.70
C ASN A 59 -14.20 -16.80 18.00
N ASN A 60 -14.85 -16.08 17.07
CA ASN A 60 -16.31 -15.97 16.99
C ASN A 60 -16.76 -15.70 15.54
N GLY A 61 -16.90 -16.78 14.75
CA GLY A 61 -17.00 -16.81 13.28
C GLY A 61 -18.16 -16.08 12.57
N GLY A 62 -18.89 -15.18 13.25
CA GLY A 62 -19.86 -14.26 12.61
C GLY A 62 -19.71 -12.80 13.03
N ALA A 63 -19.08 -12.52 14.18
CA ALA A 63 -18.85 -11.14 14.64
C ALA A 63 -17.67 -10.48 13.93
N GLU A 64 -16.65 -11.28 13.60
CA GLU A 64 -15.45 -10.81 12.91
C GLU A 64 -15.76 -10.39 11.47
N ASP A 65 -16.63 -11.13 10.77
CA ASP A 65 -17.01 -10.82 9.39
C ASP A 65 -17.74 -9.47 9.27
N ILE A 66 -18.64 -9.17 10.20
CA ILE A 66 -19.38 -7.89 10.20
C ILE A 66 -18.46 -6.72 10.53
N THR A 67 -17.56 -6.90 11.51
CA THR A 67 -16.60 -5.87 11.91
C THR A 67 -15.62 -5.57 10.77
N LYS A 68 -15.15 -6.61 10.07
CA LYS A 68 -14.33 -6.47 8.87
C LYS A 68 -15.06 -5.72 7.77
N LYS A 69 -16.32 -6.08 7.46
CA LYS A 69 -17.12 -5.38 6.45
C LYS A 69 -17.31 -3.89 6.79
N GLY A 70 -17.49 -3.54 8.07
CA GLY A 70 -17.55 -2.15 8.54
C GLY A 70 -16.25 -1.39 8.31
N LEU A 71 -15.11 -2.02 8.60
CA LEU A 71 -13.81 -1.44 8.33
C LEU A 71 -13.58 -1.27 6.83
N ASP A 72 -13.86 -2.29 6.02
CA ASP A 72 -13.73 -2.24 4.57
C ASP A 72 -14.57 -1.09 3.98
N TYR A 73 -15.82 -0.94 4.42
CA TYR A 73 -16.70 0.17 4.03
C TYR A 73 -16.09 1.54 4.36
N TYR A 74 -15.56 1.70 5.57
CA TYR A 74 -14.92 2.96 5.97
C TYR A 74 -13.68 3.26 5.11
N MET A 75 -12.84 2.25 4.84
CA MET A 75 -11.62 2.43 4.07
C MET A 75 -11.90 2.72 2.58
N GLU A 76 -12.95 2.12 2.02
CA GLU A 76 -13.38 2.38 0.65
C GLU A 76 -13.87 3.83 0.47
N ASN A 77 -14.63 4.35 1.43
CA ASN A 77 -15.25 5.68 1.31
C ASN A 77 -14.37 6.82 1.85
N TYR A 78 -13.53 6.54 2.85
CA TYR A 78 -12.79 7.56 3.61
C TYR A 78 -11.29 7.27 3.73
N GLY A 79 -10.82 6.12 3.26
CA GLY A 79 -9.46 5.61 3.51
C GLY A 79 -8.35 6.19 2.65
N SER A 80 -8.63 7.02 1.63
CA SER A 80 -7.59 7.48 0.68
C SER A 80 -6.41 8.22 1.32
N ASN A 81 -6.62 8.81 2.50
CA ASN A 81 -5.58 9.52 3.27
C ASN A 81 -5.48 9.03 4.73
N VAL A 82 -5.97 7.83 5.01
CA VAL A 82 -6.01 7.29 6.37
C VAL A 82 -5.10 6.08 6.46
N ASP A 83 -4.16 6.11 7.41
CA ASP A 83 -3.34 4.94 7.73
C ASP A 83 -4.23 3.84 8.34
N PRO A 84 -4.33 2.65 7.72
CA PRO A 84 -5.12 1.54 8.23
C PRO A 84 -4.75 1.10 9.64
N SER A 85 -3.49 1.28 10.05
CA SER A 85 -3.02 0.87 11.37
C SER A 85 -3.58 1.73 12.51
N LEU A 86 -4.06 2.93 12.18
CA LEU A 86 -4.64 3.88 13.14
C LEU A 86 -6.15 3.74 13.29
N VAL A 87 -6.77 2.85 12.49
CA VAL A 87 -8.22 2.66 12.44
C VAL A 87 -8.59 1.31 13.04
N GLU A 88 -9.56 1.33 13.94
CA GLU A 88 -10.08 0.13 14.60
C GLU A 88 -11.61 0.10 14.46
N ALA A 89 -12.16 -1.06 14.09
CA ALA A 89 -13.60 -1.28 14.09
C ALA A 89 -14.00 -2.15 15.30
N LYS A 90 -15.04 -1.75 16.03
CA LYS A 90 -15.62 -2.51 17.15
C LYS A 90 -17.09 -2.71 16.95
N ARG A 91 -17.55 -3.94 17.13
CA ARG A 91 -18.98 -4.24 17.18
C ARG A 91 -19.52 -3.94 18.58
N VAL A 92 -20.60 -3.17 18.65
CA VAL A 92 -21.31 -2.83 19.89
C VAL A 92 -22.74 -3.36 19.81
N SER A 93 -23.21 -3.99 20.89
CA SER A 93 -24.56 -4.55 20.98
C SER A 93 -25.48 -3.60 21.75
N PHE A 94 -26.62 -3.27 21.16
CA PHE A 94 -27.68 -2.45 21.77
C PHE A 94 -28.96 -3.26 22.00
N GLY A 95 -28.80 -4.55 22.28
CA GLY A 95 -29.90 -5.48 22.58
C GLY A 95 -30.61 -5.97 21.32
N CYS A 96 -31.37 -5.11 20.65
CA CYS A 96 -32.15 -5.49 19.45
C CYS A 96 -31.40 -5.31 18.12
N HIS A 97 -30.27 -4.62 18.12
CA HIS A 97 -29.42 -4.41 16.95
C HIS A 97 -27.95 -4.32 17.35
N PHE A 98 -27.08 -4.39 16.34
CA PHE A 98 -25.65 -4.18 16.49
C PHE A 98 -25.23 -2.98 15.66
N GLU A 99 -24.31 -2.20 16.23
CA GLU A 99 -23.61 -1.14 15.53
C GLU A 99 -22.14 -1.52 15.37
N ILE A 100 -21.50 -0.97 14.36
CA ILE A 100 -20.05 -1.04 14.16
C ILE A 100 -19.52 0.37 14.37
N HIS A 101 -18.72 0.52 15.41
CA HIS A 101 -18.06 1.76 15.76
C HIS A 101 -16.67 1.78 15.14
N ILE A 102 -16.36 2.83 14.36
CA ILE A 102 -15.03 3.04 13.80
C ILE A 102 -14.30 4.07 14.67
N TYR A 103 -13.13 3.68 15.14
CA TYR A 103 -12.23 4.50 15.94
C TYR A 103 -11.00 4.86 15.12
N LYS A 104 -10.55 6.12 15.20
CA LYS A 104 -9.25 6.57 14.70
C LYS A 104 -8.45 7.10 15.87
N GLU A 105 -7.28 6.52 16.13
CA GLU A 105 -6.42 6.89 17.26
C GLU A 105 -7.19 6.89 18.60
N GLY A 106 -8.08 5.91 18.78
CA GLY A 106 -8.92 5.77 19.97
C GLY A 106 -10.13 6.72 20.04
N LYS A 107 -10.33 7.62 19.07
CA LYS A 107 -11.51 8.51 19.00
C LYS A 107 -12.56 7.90 18.09
N LEU A 108 -13.82 7.89 18.54
CA LEU A 108 -14.94 7.46 17.70
C LEU A 108 -15.13 8.47 16.56
N VAL A 109 -14.97 8.01 15.32
CA VAL A 109 -15.10 8.84 14.11
C VAL A 109 -16.32 8.49 13.27
N MET A 110 -16.88 7.29 13.42
CA MET A 110 -18.06 6.87 12.68
C MET A 110 -18.83 5.78 13.41
N LYS A 111 -20.14 5.75 13.21
CA LYS A 111 -21.04 4.66 13.60
C LYS A 111 -21.73 4.12 12.37
N LEU A 112 -21.80 2.80 12.27
CA LEU A 112 -22.43 2.10 11.17
C LEU A 112 -23.48 1.14 11.72
N GLY A 113 -24.64 1.09 11.08
CA GLY A 113 -25.66 0.08 11.33
C GLY A 113 -25.48 -1.14 10.42
N TYR A 114 -25.95 -2.31 10.88
CA TYR A 114 -25.99 -3.54 10.08
C TYR A 114 -27.38 -4.19 10.10
N ALA A 115 -28.05 -4.18 8.94
CA ALA A 115 -29.36 -4.81 8.73
C ALA A 115 -29.37 -5.57 7.38
N GLY A 116 -28.41 -6.48 7.19
CA GLY A 116 -28.15 -7.17 5.92
C GLY A 116 -27.33 -6.34 4.92
N LYS A 117 -27.25 -5.02 5.13
CA LYS A 117 -26.33 -4.09 4.48
C LYS A 117 -25.77 -3.12 5.53
N ILE A 118 -24.58 -2.59 5.26
CA ILE A 118 -23.98 -1.52 6.07
C ILE A 118 -24.58 -0.19 5.65
N TYR A 119 -24.88 0.65 6.63
CA TYR A 119 -25.33 2.03 6.42
C TYR A 119 -24.78 2.93 7.52
N GLU A 120 -24.58 4.21 7.20
CA GLU A 120 -24.15 5.22 8.17
C GLU A 120 -25.33 5.62 9.09
N LEU A 121 -25.03 5.87 10.37
CA LEU A 121 -25.99 6.30 11.39
C LEU A 121 -25.88 7.81 11.67
#